data_AF-D1AW35-F1
#
_entry.id   AF-D1AW35-F1
#
_cell.length_a   1.000
_cell.length_b   1.000
_cell.length_c   1.000
_cell.angle_alpha   90.00
_cell.angle_beta   90.00
_cell.angle_gamma   90.00
#
_symmetry.space_group_name_H-M   'P 1'
#
loop_
_entity.id
_entity.type
_entity.pdbx_description
1 polymer ?
#
loop_
_entity_poly.entity_id
_entity_poly.type
_entity_poly.pdbx_seq_one_letter_code
_entity_poly.pdbx_strand_id
1 'polypeptide(L)'
;MNKWFYRSISIFVGVLGLLFFNTPKIFIYILIFLGIILAIIGFIHLKVNSGQGCIISNRITVDGENVGYCYRQREKLGKNDSGWRFFAGDEDENYLKDPSNFGVYKLSIVCNLDKNVREILNLPYDTELRVNEKGILVKVENN
;
A
#
# COMPACT_ATOMS: atom_id res chain seq x y z
N MET A 1 40.02 25.22 2.46
CA MET A 1 38.93 25.57 1.53
C MET A 1 39.38 26.74 0.65
N ASN A 2 39.44 26.56 -0.67
CA ASN A 2 40.12 27.49 -1.60
C ASN A 2 39.21 28.66 -2.03
N LYS A 3 39.79 29.85 -2.28
CA LYS A 3 39.06 31.05 -2.72
C LYS A 3 38.27 30.83 -4.02
N TRP A 4 38.67 29.86 -4.83
CA TRP A 4 37.98 29.44 -6.06
C TRP A 4 36.62 28.76 -5.80
N PHE A 5 36.46 28.04 -4.69
CA PHE A 5 35.19 27.40 -4.31
C PHE A 5 34.11 28.43 -3.97
N TYR A 6 34.46 29.46 -3.19
CA TYR A 6 33.55 30.56 -2.85
C TYR A 6 33.14 31.41 -4.05
N ARG A 7 34.05 31.64 -5.02
CA ARG A 7 33.69 32.34 -6.26
C ARG A 7 32.72 31.53 -7.12
N SER A 8 32.89 30.21 -7.16
CA SER A 8 32.00 29.31 -7.90
C SER A 8 30.60 29.25 -7.28
N ILE A 9 30.50 29.21 -5.95
CA ILE A 9 29.23 29.28 -5.22
C ILE A 9 28.54 30.63 -5.44
N SER A 10 29.28 31.74 -5.38
CA SER A 10 28.72 33.08 -5.58
C SER A 10 28.12 33.27 -6.97
N ILE A 11 28.79 32.75 -8.01
CA ILE A 11 28.26 32.76 -9.38
C ILE A 11 27.00 31.89 -9.50
N PHE A 12 27.00 30.71 -8.87
CA PHE A 12 25.86 29.80 -8.90
C PHE A 12 24.63 30.40 -8.21
N VAL A 13 24.81 31.04 -7.05
CA VAL A 13 23.73 31.74 -6.33
C VAL A 13 23.24 32.97 -7.10
N GLY A 14 24.13 33.71 -7.77
CA GLY A 14 23.75 34.85 -8.62
C GLY A 14 22.94 34.45 -9.85
N VAL A 15 23.34 33.39 -10.55
CA VAL A 15 22.60 32.83 -11.70
C VAL A 15 21.25 32.25 -11.26
N LEU A 16 21.21 31.56 -10.13
CA LEU A 16 19.98 31.05 -9.55
C LEU A 16 19.02 32.20 -9.17
N GLY A 17 19.54 33.28 -8.57
CA GLY A 17 18.76 34.49 -8.26
C GLY A 17 18.19 35.18 -9.49
N LEU A 18 18.95 35.25 -10.60
CA LEU A 18 18.47 35.83 -11.87
C LEU A 18 17.35 35.02 -12.52
N LEU A 19 17.33 33.70 -12.36
CA LEU A 19 16.20 32.84 -12.76
C LEU A 19 14.92 33.17 -11.97
N PHE A 20 15.03 33.70 -10.76
CA PHE A 20 13.89 34.13 -9.94
C PHE A 20 13.47 35.60 -10.14
N PHE A 21 14.26 36.43 -10.83
CA PHE A 21 13.95 37.85 -11.03
C PHE A 21 12.97 38.12 -12.18
N ASN A 22 12.96 37.29 -13.22
CA ASN A 22 12.09 37.45 -14.39
C ASN A 22 11.10 36.30 -14.58
N THR A 23 10.94 35.45 -13.55
CA THR A 23 9.86 34.46 -13.57
C THR A 23 8.56 35.17 -13.22
N PRO A 24 7.56 35.17 -14.14
CA PRO A 24 6.26 35.74 -13.81
C PRO A 24 5.72 35.04 -12.57
N LYS A 25 5.11 35.78 -11.64
CA LYS A 25 4.58 35.25 -10.36
C LYS A 25 3.75 33.96 -10.53
N ILE A 26 3.14 33.79 -11.70
CA ILE A 26 2.43 32.57 -12.14
C ILE A 26 3.28 31.29 -12.00
N PHE A 27 4.60 31.34 -12.26
CA PHE A 27 5.48 30.17 -12.22
C PHE A 27 5.76 29.72 -10.78
N ILE A 28 5.87 30.69 -9.85
CA ILE A 28 5.97 30.42 -8.41
C ILE A 28 4.67 29.76 -7.93
N TYR A 29 3.51 30.28 -8.34
CA TYR A 29 2.23 29.65 -7.99
C TYR A 29 2.08 28.24 -8.56
N ILE A 30 2.53 27.99 -9.79
CA ILE A 30 2.52 26.66 -10.41
C ILE A 30 3.42 25.68 -9.64
N LEU A 31 4.63 26.11 -9.23
CA LEU A 31 5.54 25.26 -8.47
C LEU A 31 5.01 24.93 -7.07
N ILE A 32 4.40 25.91 -6.40
CA ILE A 32 3.73 25.69 -5.10
C ILE A 32 2.56 24.72 -5.27
N PHE A 33 1.72 24.91 -6.28
CA PHE A 33 0.58 24.04 -6.56
C PHE A 33 1.02 22.62 -6.92
N LEU A 34 2.06 22.47 -7.74
CA LEU A 34 2.66 21.18 -8.08
C LEU A 34 3.25 20.50 -6.83
N GLY A 35 3.93 21.24 -5.97
CA GLY A 35 4.44 20.74 -4.69
C GLY A 35 3.33 20.24 -3.77
N ILE A 36 2.21 20.98 -3.69
CA ILE A 36 1.03 20.58 -2.92
C ILE A 36 0.39 19.32 -3.53
N ILE A 37 0.24 19.24 -4.86
CA ILE A 37 -0.26 18.06 -5.56
C ILE A 37 0.62 16.84 -5.26
N LEU A 38 1.94 16.96 -5.37
CA LEU A 38 2.86 15.86 -5.10
C LEU A 38 2.81 15.43 -3.63
N ALA A 39 2.67 16.37 -2.69
CA ALA A 39 2.50 16.06 -1.28
C ALA A 39 1.17 15.33 -1.01
N ILE A 40 0.07 15.75 -1.66
CA ILE A 40 -1.23 15.08 -1.57
C ILE A 40 -1.16 13.67 -2.16
N ILE A 41 -0.57 13.51 -3.35
CA ILE A 41 -0.39 12.19 -3.99
C ILE A 41 0.46 11.27 -3.11
N GLY A 42 1.57 11.78 -2.57
CA GLY A 42 2.42 11.04 -1.64
C GLY A 42 1.67 10.63 -0.36
N PHE A 43 0.85 11.53 0.18
CA PHE A 43 0.03 11.25 1.36
C PHE A 43 -1.09 10.22 1.09
N ILE A 44 -1.69 10.25 -0.10
CA ILE A 44 -2.67 9.25 -0.56
C ILE A 44 -2.01 7.86 -0.70
N HIS A 45 -0.75 7.81 -1.16
CA HIS A 45 -0.06 6.53 -1.31
C HIS A 45 0.48 5.95 0.01
N LEU A 46 0.75 6.80 1.00
CA LEU A 46 1.30 6.42 2.31
C LEU A 46 0.29 5.78 3.28
N LYS A 47 -1.01 5.76 2.98
CA LYS A 47 -2.04 5.30 3.92
C LYS A 47 -2.47 3.84 3.76
N VAL A 48 -1.59 2.98 3.25
CA VAL A 48 -1.70 1.54 3.53
C VAL A 48 -0.80 1.32 4.73
N ASN A 49 -1.35 0.88 5.87
CA ASN A 49 -0.59 0.44 7.04
C ASN A 49 0.25 -0.79 6.66
N SER A 50 1.32 -0.56 5.90
CA SER A 50 2.19 -1.55 5.26
C SER A 50 3.13 -2.25 6.24
N GLY A 51 3.11 -1.82 7.51
CA GLY A 51 3.89 -2.42 8.59
C GLY A 51 3.22 -3.61 9.28
N GLN A 52 1.91 -3.82 9.09
CA GLN A 52 1.19 -4.93 9.72
C GLN A 52 1.31 -6.21 8.89
N GLY A 53 1.48 -7.34 9.58
CA GLY A 53 1.49 -8.68 9.00
C GLY A 53 0.09 -9.20 8.71
N CYS A 54 -0.03 -10.11 7.76
CA CYS A 54 -1.23 -10.87 7.44
C CYS A 54 -0.83 -12.31 7.11
N ILE A 55 -1.77 -13.24 7.21
CA ILE A 55 -1.54 -14.62 6.77
C ILE A 55 -2.08 -14.78 5.35
N ILE A 56 -1.29 -15.41 4.50
CA ILE A 56 -1.64 -15.68 3.10
C ILE A 56 -1.39 -17.16 2.80
N SER A 57 -2.34 -17.79 2.11
CA SER A 57 -2.22 -19.14 1.54
C SER A 57 -1.15 -19.21 0.45
N ASN A 58 -0.41 -20.32 0.41
CA ASN A 58 0.58 -20.57 -0.64
C ASN A 58 -0.06 -20.70 -2.03
N ARG A 59 -1.37 -21.00 -2.14
CA ARG A 59 -2.10 -20.90 -3.42
C ARG A 59 -1.96 -19.50 -4.04
N ILE A 60 -1.97 -18.46 -3.23
CA ILE A 60 -1.83 -17.07 -3.70
C ILE A 60 -0.37 -16.70 -3.94
N THR A 61 0.53 -17.05 -3.00
CA THR A 61 1.92 -16.56 -3.04
C THR A 61 2.87 -17.43 -3.87
N VAL A 62 2.59 -18.73 -3.98
CA VAL A 62 3.40 -19.69 -4.72
C VAL A 62 2.76 -20.01 -6.07
N ASP A 63 1.47 -20.35 -6.08
CA ASP A 63 0.78 -20.76 -7.32
C ASP A 63 0.26 -19.57 -8.13
N GLY A 64 0.20 -18.37 -7.53
CA GLY A 64 -0.20 -17.14 -8.19
C GLY A 64 -1.71 -16.97 -8.37
N GLU A 65 -2.51 -17.70 -7.60
CA GLU A 65 -3.98 -17.57 -7.61
C GLU A 65 -4.42 -16.21 -7.04
N ASN A 66 -5.59 -15.73 -7.46
CA ASN A 66 -6.20 -14.52 -6.91
C ASN A 66 -6.84 -14.77 -5.55
N VAL A 67 -7.13 -13.70 -4.80
CA VAL A 67 -7.84 -13.83 -3.52
C VAL A 67 -9.32 -14.14 -3.79
N GLY A 68 -9.75 -15.38 -3.54
CA GLY A 68 -11.15 -15.79 -3.63
C GLY A 68 -11.90 -15.71 -2.30
N TYR A 69 -11.18 -15.75 -1.18
CA TYR A 69 -11.78 -15.71 0.15
C TYR A 69 -10.85 -15.01 1.15
N CYS A 70 -11.41 -14.15 2.00
CA CYS A 70 -10.65 -13.54 3.09
C CYS A 70 -11.53 -13.18 4.28
N TYR A 71 -10.92 -13.15 5.45
CA TYR A 71 -11.58 -12.70 6.66
C TYR A 71 -10.62 -11.94 7.56
N ARG A 72 -11.18 -11.09 8.41
CA ARG A 72 -10.43 -10.28 9.38
C ARG A 72 -10.75 -10.73 10.78
N GLN A 73 -9.81 -11.40 11.43
CA GLN A 73 -9.95 -11.85 12.80
C GLN A 73 -9.39 -10.81 13.77
N ARG A 74 -10.02 -10.63 14.92
CA ARG A 74 -9.44 -9.85 16.01
C ARG A 74 -8.12 -10.47 16.48
N GLU A 75 -7.09 -9.65 16.54
CA GLU A 75 -5.76 -10.06 16.95
C GLU A 75 -5.76 -10.51 18.41
N LYS A 76 -5.19 -11.69 18.69
CA LYS A 76 -4.88 -12.14 20.06
C LYS A 76 -3.45 -11.75 20.48
N LEU A 77 -2.53 -11.52 19.53
CA LEU A 77 -1.10 -11.29 19.78
C LEU A 77 -0.60 -10.00 19.11
N GLY A 78 -0.45 -8.94 19.91
CA GLY A 78 0.44 -7.81 19.66
C GLY A 78 0.07 -6.86 18.51
N LYS A 79 0.55 -5.63 18.57
CA LYS A 79 0.20 -4.51 17.66
C LYS A 79 0.59 -4.68 16.17
N ASN A 80 1.21 -5.80 15.80
CA ASN A 80 1.86 -6.00 14.49
C ASN A 80 1.12 -6.97 13.56
N ASP A 81 0.06 -7.64 14.01
CA ASP A 81 -0.86 -8.34 13.10
C ASP A 81 -1.84 -7.29 12.53
N SER A 82 -2.44 -7.57 11.37
CA SER A 82 -3.51 -6.74 10.80
C SER A 82 -4.89 -7.35 11.06
N GLY A 83 -4.90 -8.63 11.48
CA GLY A 83 -6.06 -9.49 11.57
C GLY A 83 -6.46 -10.14 10.25
N TRP A 84 -5.90 -9.72 9.11
CA TRP A 84 -6.29 -10.25 7.81
C TRP A 84 -5.71 -11.63 7.53
N ARG A 85 -6.54 -12.47 6.92
CA ARG A 85 -6.23 -13.82 6.45
C ARG A 85 -6.76 -13.96 5.02
N PHE A 86 -5.91 -14.36 4.08
CA PHE A 86 -6.22 -14.41 2.65
C PHE A 86 -6.03 -15.81 2.06
N PHE A 87 -6.99 -16.24 1.24
CA PHE A 87 -7.09 -17.57 0.65
C PHE A 87 -7.54 -17.48 -0.81
N ALA A 88 -7.17 -18.46 -1.63
CA ALA A 88 -7.63 -18.56 -3.01
C ALA A 88 -9.12 -18.98 -3.08
N GLY A 89 -9.63 -19.62 -2.02
CA GLY A 89 -11.04 -20.03 -1.89
C GLY A 89 -11.33 -21.44 -2.42
N ASP A 90 -10.34 -22.10 -3.02
CA ASP A 90 -10.38 -23.47 -3.52
C ASP A 90 -9.63 -24.46 -2.62
N GLU A 91 -9.08 -24.00 -1.48
CA GLU A 91 -8.36 -24.85 -0.53
C GLU A 91 -9.28 -25.89 0.15
N ASP A 92 -8.86 -27.15 0.12
CA ASP A 92 -9.57 -28.24 0.80
C ASP A 92 -9.22 -28.33 2.30
N GLU A 93 -9.97 -29.13 3.05
CA GLU A 93 -9.74 -29.29 4.49
C GLU A 93 -8.34 -29.83 4.85
N ASN A 94 -7.75 -30.67 4.00
CA ASN A 94 -6.42 -31.24 4.27
C ASN A 94 -5.35 -30.15 4.10
N TYR A 95 -5.51 -29.31 3.09
CA TYR A 95 -4.68 -28.14 2.84
C TYR A 95 -4.75 -27.16 3.99
N LEU A 96 -5.96 -26.84 4.47
CA LEU A 96 -6.19 -25.90 5.58
C LEU A 96 -5.62 -26.38 6.93
N LYS A 97 -5.43 -27.70 7.11
CA LYS A 97 -4.90 -28.28 8.35
C LYS A 97 -3.38 -28.22 8.46
N ASP A 98 -2.67 -28.02 7.35
CA ASP A 98 -1.21 -27.96 7.34
C ASP A 98 -0.70 -26.50 7.45
N PRO A 99 -0.06 -26.11 8.57
CA PRO A 99 0.45 -24.75 8.75
C PRO A 99 1.55 -24.37 7.74
N SER A 100 2.24 -25.34 7.13
CA SER A 100 3.29 -25.07 6.13
C SER A 100 2.74 -24.52 4.81
N ASN A 101 1.44 -24.68 4.57
CA ASN A 101 0.73 -24.10 3.44
C ASN A 101 0.42 -22.60 3.59
N PHE A 102 0.79 -22.00 4.72
CA PHE A 102 0.52 -20.60 5.00
C PHE A 102 1.81 -19.85 5.34
N GLY A 103 1.89 -18.60 4.89
CA GLY A 103 2.98 -17.70 5.25
C GLY A 103 2.48 -16.41 5.89
N VAL A 104 3.34 -15.79 6.69
CA VAL A 104 3.11 -14.45 7.25
C VAL A 104 3.82 -13.44 6.36
N TYR A 105 3.05 -12.53 5.78
CA TYR A 105 3.53 -11.53 4.84
C TYR A 105 3.06 -10.14 5.26
N LYS A 106 3.74 -9.10 4.78
CA LYS A 106 3.27 -7.72 4.95
C LYS A 106 1.98 -7.53 4.17
N LEU A 107 1.03 -6.79 4.74
CA LEU A 107 -0.23 -6.45 4.08
C LEU A 107 -0.02 -5.75 2.72
N SER A 108 1.10 -5.04 2.55
CA SER A 108 1.47 -4.43 1.27
C SER A 108 1.69 -5.45 0.14
N ILE A 109 2.13 -6.67 0.45
CA ILE A 109 2.41 -7.71 -0.56
C ILE A 109 1.09 -8.14 -1.20
N VAL A 110 0.08 -8.50 -0.39
CA VAL A 110 -1.22 -8.92 -0.93
C VAL A 110 -1.91 -7.80 -1.72
N CYS A 111 -1.74 -6.54 -1.31
CA CYS A 111 -2.28 -5.40 -2.07
C CYS A 111 -1.62 -5.20 -3.44
N ASN A 112 -0.37 -5.66 -3.59
CA ASN A 112 0.33 -5.64 -4.87
C ASN A 112 -0.05 -6.83 -5.74
N LEU A 113 -0.38 -7.98 -5.13
CA LEU A 113 -0.84 -9.18 -5.82
C LEU A 113 -2.28 -9.01 -6.35
N ASP A 114 -3.18 -8.50 -5.50
CA ASP A 114 -4.59 -8.32 -5.85
C ASP A 114 -5.06 -6.90 -5.52
N LYS A 115 -5.50 -6.18 -6.56
CA LYS A 115 -5.99 -4.80 -6.44
C LYS A 115 -7.31 -4.70 -5.67
N ASN A 116 -8.14 -5.74 -5.72
CA ASN A 116 -9.44 -5.77 -5.03
C ASN A 116 -9.27 -5.72 -3.50
N VAL A 117 -8.12 -6.20 -3.01
CA VAL A 117 -7.82 -6.22 -1.57
C VAL A 117 -7.65 -4.81 -1.01
N ARG A 118 -7.24 -3.83 -1.82
CA ARG A 118 -7.00 -2.45 -1.35
C ARG A 118 -8.26 -1.78 -0.81
N GLU A 119 -9.41 -2.09 -1.40
CA GLU A 119 -10.70 -1.49 -1.04
C GLU A 119 -11.24 -2.00 0.31
N ILE A 120 -10.83 -3.21 0.71
CA ILE A 120 -11.39 -3.91 1.87
C ILE A 120 -10.57 -3.72 3.14
N LEU A 121 -9.32 -3.22 3.06
CA LEU A 121 -8.39 -3.18 4.21
C LEU A 121 -8.91 -2.42 5.44
N ASN A 122 -9.80 -1.46 5.23
CA ASN A 122 -10.38 -0.61 6.28
C ASN A 122 -11.65 -1.20 6.89
N LEU A 123 -12.12 -2.36 6.42
CA LEU A 123 -13.30 -3.01 6.99
C LEU A 123 -13.03 -3.46 8.43
N PRO A 124 -14.06 -3.46 9.30
CA PRO A 124 -13.91 -3.78 10.71
C PRO A 124 -13.45 -5.23 10.92
N TYR A 125 -12.98 -5.52 12.14
CA TYR A 125 -12.78 -6.90 12.57
C TYR A 125 -14.09 -7.70 12.46
N ASP A 126 -13.95 -9.02 12.38
CA ASP A 126 -15.05 -9.98 12.21
C ASP A 126 -15.78 -9.80 10.87
N THR A 127 -15.08 -9.22 9.87
CA THR A 127 -15.53 -9.16 8.48
C THR A 127 -15.09 -10.42 7.74
N GLU A 128 -16.02 -11.00 6.98
CA GLU A 128 -15.78 -12.11 6.07
C GLU A 128 -16.20 -11.72 4.65
N LEU A 129 -15.36 -12.01 3.66
CA LEU A 129 -15.57 -11.67 2.27
C LEU A 129 -15.27 -12.86 1.37
N ARG A 130 -16.06 -13.00 0.31
CA ARG A 130 -15.85 -13.99 -0.74
C ARG A 130 -16.03 -13.34 -2.11
N VAL A 131 -15.31 -13.84 -3.10
CA VAL A 131 -15.49 -13.42 -4.48
C VAL A 131 -16.86 -13.89 -5.00
N ASN A 132 -17.59 -12.97 -5.62
CA ASN A 132 -18.84 -13.26 -6.34
C ASN A 132 -18.58 -13.67 -7.80
N GLU A 133 -19.65 -13.95 -8.55
CA GLU A 133 -19.60 -14.29 -9.98
C GLU A 133 -18.92 -13.22 -10.87
N LYS A 134 -18.83 -11.97 -10.38
CA LYS A 134 -18.19 -10.85 -11.08
C LYS A 134 -16.71 -10.70 -10.76
N GLY A 135 -16.13 -11.58 -9.93
CA GLY A 135 -14.73 -11.49 -9.51
C GLY A 135 -14.47 -10.44 -8.42
N ILE A 136 -15.51 -9.96 -7.73
CA ILE A 136 -15.41 -8.90 -6.72
C ILE A 136 -15.62 -9.47 -5.33
N LEU A 137 -14.77 -9.07 -4.38
CA LEU A 137 -14.90 -9.42 -2.96
C LEU A 137 -16.14 -8.74 -2.36
N VAL A 138 -17.12 -9.54 -1.94
CA VAL A 138 -18.36 -9.11 -1.29
C VAL A 138 -18.50 -9.76 0.07
N LYS A 139 -19.22 -9.11 0.99
CA LYS A 139 -19.48 -9.68 2.32
C LYS A 139 -20.32 -10.94 2.22
N VAL A 140 -19.92 -11.96 2.97
CA VAL A 140 -20.73 -13.16 3.14
C VAL A 140 -21.90 -12.79 4.05
N GLU A 141 -23.12 -12.85 3.52
CA GLU A 141 -24.34 -12.66 4.32
C GLU A 141 -24.58 -13.92 5.15
N ASN A 142 -24.45 -13.81 6.47
CA ASN A 142 -24.91 -14.84 7.39
C ASN A 142 -26.45 -14.73 7.48
N ASN A 143 -27.16 -15.59 6.75
CA ASN A 143 -28.58 -15.86 6.98
C ASN A 143 -28.79 -16.66 8.27
#